data_AF-A0A969Q054-F1
#
_entry.id   AF-A0A969Q054-F1
#
_cell.length_a   1.000
_cell.length_b   1.000
_cell.length_c   1.000
_cell.angle_alpha   90.00
_cell.angle_beta   90.00
_cell.angle_gamma   90.00
#
_symmetry.space_group_name_H-M   'P 1'
#
loop_
_entity.id
_entity.type
_entity.pdbx_description
1 polymer ?
#
loop_
_entity_poly.entity_id
_entity_poly.type
_entity_poly.pdbx_seq_one_letter_code
_entity_poly.pdbx_strand_id
1 'polypeptide(L)'
;METIPSVLELTYALILGTARFLGIFVVFPLFTMAGITGLYAYVFAAAFGAPFVVDIYGMLIGNKIAFGLPFIFLSLKEFGIGFLLGVGLAMPFWAIQAAGDVIDHTRGASMGNTVDPINSSETTTMGALLLVVSLFYFAATGGLLRLIELVHDSYRVWPLLEPLPDFGTALFVQTGALLTEIGRNALIVGAPILLAMAAIDITLMMMGRMAGQLQIFDLGNTFK
;
A
#
# COMPACT_ATOMS: atom_id res chain seq x y z
N MET A 1 4.45 -38.94 22.10
CA MET A 1 5.81 -38.43 21.84
C MET A 1 5.64 -37.28 20.87
N GLU A 2 5.65 -36.06 21.39
CA GLU A 2 5.55 -34.83 20.60
C GLU A 2 6.65 -34.84 19.53
N THR A 3 6.25 -34.77 18.27
CA THR A 3 7.17 -34.61 17.15
C THR A 3 7.82 -33.25 17.30
N ILE A 4 9.07 -33.24 17.77
CA ILE A 4 9.92 -32.05 17.70
C ILE A 4 9.86 -31.58 16.24
N PRO A 5 9.42 -30.35 15.95
CA PRO A 5 9.38 -29.87 14.59
C PRO A 5 10.80 -29.97 14.03
N SER A 6 10.95 -30.64 12.90
CA SER A 6 12.26 -30.73 12.27
C SER A 6 12.67 -29.29 11.92
N VAL A 7 13.86 -28.87 12.38
CA VAL A 7 14.34 -27.47 12.27
C VAL A 7 14.26 -26.97 10.81
N LEU A 8 14.39 -27.89 9.86
CA LEU A 8 14.33 -27.64 8.42
C LEU A 8 12.91 -27.34 7.90
N GLU A 9 11.87 -27.96 8.43
CA GLU A 9 10.49 -27.63 8.04
C GLU A 9 10.05 -26.28 8.62
N LEU A 10 10.53 -25.95 9.84
CA LEU A 10 10.26 -24.66 10.46
C LEU A 10 10.90 -23.52 9.65
N THR A 11 12.11 -23.71 9.11
CA THR A 11 12.75 -22.70 8.25
C THR A 11 12.02 -22.55 6.92
N TYR A 12 11.50 -23.62 6.32
CA TYR A 12 10.67 -23.53 5.11
C TYR A 12 9.36 -22.80 5.37
N ALA A 13 8.69 -23.09 6.49
CA ALA A 13 7.48 -22.38 6.89
C ALA A 13 7.74 -20.89 7.11
N LEU A 14 8.87 -20.54 7.74
CA LEU A 14 9.31 -19.15 7.89
C LEU A 14 9.50 -18.48 6.53
N ILE A 15 10.28 -19.07 5.63
CA ILE A 15 10.57 -18.49 4.30
C ILE A 15 9.29 -18.28 3.48
N LEU A 16 8.36 -19.23 3.51
CA LEU A 16 7.09 -19.10 2.79
C LEU A 16 6.19 -18.03 3.41
N GLY A 17 6.14 -17.96 4.75
CA GLY A 17 5.40 -16.92 5.46
C GLY A 17 5.98 -15.52 5.19
N THR A 18 7.31 -15.39 5.09
CA THR A 18 7.95 -14.10 4.80
C THR A 18 7.74 -13.65 3.36
N ALA A 19 7.70 -14.57 2.39
CA ALA A 19 7.63 -14.25 0.96
C ALA A 19 6.39 -13.39 0.61
N ARG A 20 5.22 -13.72 1.17
CA ARG A 20 3.97 -12.96 0.94
C ARG A 20 4.04 -11.55 1.54
N PHE A 21 4.57 -11.40 2.75
CA PHE A 21 4.78 -10.07 3.36
C PHE A 21 5.81 -9.24 2.61
N LEU A 22 6.88 -9.87 2.11
CA LEU A 22 7.90 -9.21 1.32
C LEU A 22 7.30 -8.58 0.06
N GLY A 23 6.42 -9.31 -0.64
CA GLY A 23 5.68 -8.77 -1.79
C GLY A 23 4.90 -7.49 -1.46
N ILE A 24 4.22 -7.46 -0.30
CA ILE A 24 3.49 -6.28 0.17
C ILE A 24 4.47 -5.13 0.45
N PHE A 25 5.57 -5.40 1.14
CA PHE A 25 6.51 -4.38 1.63
C PHE A 25 7.25 -3.66 0.52
N VAL A 26 7.50 -4.34 -0.60
CA VAL A 26 8.15 -3.74 -1.77
C VAL A 26 7.31 -2.64 -2.40
N VAL A 27 5.97 -2.69 -2.25
CA VAL A 27 5.05 -1.78 -2.93
C VAL A 27 4.38 -0.80 -1.98
N PHE A 28 4.03 -1.26 -0.77
CA PHE A 28 3.17 -0.51 0.12
C PHE A 28 3.87 0.76 0.66
N PRO A 29 3.27 1.96 0.50
CA PRO A 29 3.92 3.25 0.76
C PRO A 29 4.51 3.42 2.15
N LEU A 30 3.92 2.77 3.16
CA LEU A 30 4.44 2.82 4.53
C LEU A 30 5.89 2.31 4.62
N PHE A 31 6.21 1.24 3.89
CA PHE A 31 7.51 0.59 3.96
C PHE A 31 8.50 1.19 2.97
N THR A 32 8.03 1.56 1.77
CA THR A 32 8.87 2.19 0.74
C THR A 32 9.31 3.59 1.18
N MET A 33 8.41 4.38 1.80
CA MET A 33 8.73 5.72 2.31
C MET A 33 9.61 5.68 3.56
N ALA A 34 9.50 4.64 4.38
CA ALA A 34 10.39 4.42 5.52
C ALA A 34 11.83 4.03 5.11
N GLY A 35 12.09 3.85 3.81
CA GLY A 35 13.41 3.46 3.31
C GLY A 35 13.82 2.04 3.72
N ILE A 36 12.84 1.20 4.08
CA ILE A 36 13.08 -0.18 4.51
C ILE A 36 13.46 -0.98 3.26
N THR A 37 14.77 -1.04 2.99
CA THR A 37 15.35 -1.73 1.84
C THR A 37 16.39 -2.76 2.27
N GLY A 38 16.68 -3.72 1.39
CA GLY A 38 17.66 -4.76 1.64
C GLY A 38 17.33 -5.59 2.89
N LEU A 39 18.31 -5.75 3.78
CA LEU A 39 18.24 -6.63 4.95
C LEU A 39 17.06 -6.29 5.88
N TYR A 40 16.78 -5.01 6.10
CA TYR A 40 15.70 -4.59 7.00
C TYR A 40 14.33 -5.03 6.50
N ALA A 41 14.10 -5.00 5.19
CA ALA A 41 12.85 -5.47 4.60
C ALA A 41 12.62 -6.96 4.89
N TYR A 42 13.65 -7.78 4.76
CA TYR A 42 13.57 -9.21 5.10
C TYR A 42 13.27 -9.45 6.58
N VAL A 43 13.94 -8.71 7.48
CA VAL A 43 13.74 -8.86 8.93
C VAL A 43 12.33 -8.44 9.35
N PHE A 44 11.85 -7.31 8.88
CA PHE A 44 10.48 -6.88 9.18
C PHE A 44 9.45 -7.82 8.54
N ALA A 45 9.63 -8.23 7.28
CA ALA A 45 8.72 -9.21 6.65
C ALA A 45 8.71 -10.54 7.42
N ALA A 46 9.86 -10.96 7.96
CA ALA A 46 9.93 -12.12 8.85
C ALA A 46 9.21 -11.92 10.18
N ALA A 47 9.32 -10.74 10.79
CA ALA A 47 8.61 -10.43 12.03
C ALA A 47 7.08 -10.45 11.83
N PHE A 48 6.59 -9.91 10.71
CA PHE A 48 5.16 -9.95 10.37
C PHE A 48 4.70 -11.34 9.93
N GLY A 49 5.58 -12.15 9.31
CA GLY A 49 5.31 -13.53 8.92
C GLY A 49 5.37 -14.54 10.06
N ALA A 50 6.09 -14.24 11.15
CA ALA A 50 6.32 -15.14 12.28
C ALA A 50 5.04 -15.74 12.91
N PRO A 51 3.94 -14.99 13.11
CA PRO A 51 2.70 -15.56 13.66
C PRO A 51 2.10 -16.67 12.79
N PHE A 52 2.32 -16.63 11.48
CA PHE A 52 1.76 -17.58 10.51
C PHE A 52 2.59 -18.85 10.36
N VAL A 53 3.80 -18.88 10.93
CA VAL A 53 4.73 -20.01 10.79
C VAL A 53 4.12 -21.29 11.34
N VAL A 54 3.37 -21.22 12.44
CA VAL A 54 2.75 -22.39 13.06
C VAL A 54 1.66 -22.99 12.14
N ASP A 55 0.82 -22.14 11.57
CA ASP A 55 -0.25 -22.55 10.66
C ASP A 55 0.33 -23.13 9.35
N ILE A 56 1.32 -22.46 8.78
CA ILE A 56 2.03 -22.90 7.57
C ILE A 56 2.77 -24.23 7.84
N TYR A 57 3.42 -24.36 8.98
CA TYR A 57 4.10 -25.60 9.38
C TYR A 57 3.13 -26.78 9.44
N GLY A 58 1.94 -26.59 10.02
CA GLY A 58 0.89 -27.62 10.04
C GLY A 58 0.49 -28.09 8.64
N MET A 59 0.48 -27.20 7.64
CA MET A 59 0.21 -27.54 6.24
C MET A 59 1.38 -28.33 5.62
N LEU A 60 2.62 -27.97 5.92
CA LEU A 60 3.83 -28.60 5.36
C LEU A 60 4.09 -30.03 5.87
N ILE A 61 3.74 -30.36 7.12
CA ILE A 61 3.95 -31.71 7.67
C ILE A 61 3.24 -32.79 6.82
N GLY A 62 2.06 -32.45 6.27
CA GLY A 62 1.27 -33.37 5.42
C GLY A 62 1.77 -33.47 3.97
N ASN A 63 2.54 -32.49 3.50
CA ASN A 63 3.06 -32.41 2.14
C ASN A 63 4.55 -32.10 2.17
N LYS A 64 5.38 -33.16 2.12
CA LYS A 64 6.85 -33.02 2.09
C LYS A 64 7.29 -32.30 0.82
N ILE A 65 7.41 -30.98 0.89
CA ILE A 65 7.98 -30.16 -0.17
C ILE A 65 9.50 -30.32 -0.11
N ALA A 66 10.06 -30.99 -1.13
CA ALA A 66 11.51 -31.07 -1.28
C ALA A 66 12.09 -29.69 -1.62
N PHE A 67 13.26 -29.39 -1.05
CA PHE A 67 14.05 -28.24 -1.47
C PHE A 67 14.41 -28.38 -2.96
N GLY A 68 14.02 -27.40 -3.76
CA GLY A 68 14.24 -27.43 -5.21
C GLY A 68 13.25 -26.55 -5.98
N LEU A 69 13.05 -26.86 -7.26
CA LEU A 69 12.10 -26.19 -8.15
C LEU A 69 10.70 -25.96 -7.54
N PRO A 70 10.04 -26.94 -6.87
CA PRO A 70 8.70 -26.71 -6.33
C PRO A 70 8.69 -25.68 -5.19
N PHE A 71 9.72 -25.66 -4.35
CA PHE A 71 9.84 -24.68 -3.27
C PHE A 71 10.10 -23.25 -3.79
N ILE A 72 10.95 -23.12 -4.82
CA ILE A 72 11.24 -21.84 -5.46
C ILE A 72 9.98 -21.28 -6.15
N PHE A 73 9.27 -22.12 -6.89
CA PHE A 73 8.01 -21.75 -7.53
C PHE A 73 6.98 -21.30 -6.50
N LEU A 74 6.86 -22.04 -5.39
CA LEU A 74 5.94 -21.69 -4.33
C LEU A 74 6.31 -20.34 -3.67
N SER A 75 7.59 -20.12 -3.36
CA SER A 75 8.06 -18.84 -2.81
C SER A 75 7.77 -17.67 -3.75
N LEU A 76 7.98 -17.87 -5.06
CA LEU A 76 7.69 -16.84 -6.07
C LEU A 76 6.18 -16.57 -6.20
N LYS A 77 5.34 -17.61 -6.09
CA LYS A 77 3.88 -17.48 -6.04
C LYS A 77 3.46 -16.62 -4.84
N GLU A 78 3.96 -16.96 -3.65
CA GLU A 78 3.66 -16.23 -2.41
C GLU A 78 4.07 -14.77 -2.51
N PHE A 79 5.27 -14.49 -3.04
CA PHE A 79 5.73 -13.14 -3.33
C PHE A 79 4.80 -12.41 -4.31
N GLY A 80 4.40 -13.05 -5.40
CA GLY A 80 3.51 -12.46 -6.40
C GLY A 80 2.12 -12.11 -5.86
N ILE A 81 1.54 -13.00 -5.02
CA ILE A 81 0.27 -12.73 -4.33
C ILE A 81 0.43 -11.54 -3.39
N GLY A 82 1.51 -11.53 -2.59
CA GLY A 82 1.85 -10.42 -1.71
C GLY A 82 1.97 -9.09 -2.46
N PHE A 83 2.64 -9.10 -3.61
CA PHE A 83 2.80 -7.93 -4.46
C PHE A 83 1.45 -7.37 -4.93
N LEU A 84 0.54 -8.24 -5.40
CA LEU A 84 -0.80 -7.82 -5.84
C LEU A 84 -1.64 -7.24 -4.70
N LEU A 85 -1.59 -7.86 -3.51
CA LEU A 85 -2.24 -7.33 -2.31
C LEU A 85 -1.64 -5.98 -1.90
N GLY A 86 -0.31 -5.84 -1.99
CA GLY A 86 0.41 -4.61 -1.72
C GLY A 86 -0.01 -3.47 -2.65
N VAL A 87 -0.12 -3.74 -3.96
CA VAL A 87 -0.66 -2.77 -4.93
C VAL A 87 -2.10 -2.38 -4.57
N GLY A 88 -2.94 -3.37 -4.25
CA GLY A 88 -4.32 -3.15 -3.80
C GLY A 88 -4.41 -2.17 -2.63
N LEU A 89 -3.58 -2.40 -1.61
CA LEU A 89 -3.52 -1.58 -0.40
C LEU A 89 -2.90 -0.20 -0.66
N ALA A 90 -1.95 -0.10 -1.59
CA ALA A 90 -1.22 1.14 -1.89
C ALA A 90 -2.07 2.17 -2.68
N MET A 91 -2.99 1.70 -3.53
CA MET A 91 -3.85 2.55 -4.37
C MET A 91 -4.47 3.79 -3.69
N PRO A 92 -5.16 3.69 -2.53
CA PRO A 92 -5.71 4.88 -1.86
C PRO A 92 -4.67 5.90 -1.44
N PHE A 93 -3.51 5.45 -0.98
CA PHE A 93 -2.44 6.32 -0.51
C PHE A 93 -1.83 7.07 -1.68
N TRP A 94 -1.61 6.38 -2.80
CA TRP A 94 -1.20 7.02 -4.05
C TRP A 94 -2.24 8.00 -4.59
N ALA A 95 -3.54 7.69 -4.46
CA ALA A 95 -4.59 8.63 -4.87
C ALA A 95 -4.59 9.91 -4.02
N ILE A 96 -4.39 9.79 -2.70
CA ILE A 96 -4.26 10.94 -1.79
C ILE A 96 -3.00 11.75 -2.09
N GLN A 97 -1.87 11.08 -2.32
CA GLN A 97 -0.61 11.71 -2.72
C GLN A 97 -0.77 12.49 -4.02
N ALA A 98 -1.33 11.86 -5.06
CA ALA A 98 -1.59 12.48 -6.35
C ALA A 98 -2.53 13.70 -6.24
N ALA A 99 -3.52 13.66 -5.35
CA ALA A 99 -4.37 14.82 -5.07
C ALA A 99 -3.55 15.99 -4.49
N GLY A 100 -2.62 15.71 -3.57
CA GLY A 100 -1.69 16.73 -3.06
C GLY A 100 -0.76 17.30 -4.12
N ASP A 101 -0.25 16.44 -5.00
CA ASP A 101 0.61 16.85 -6.12
C ASP A 101 -0.14 17.82 -7.05
N VAL A 102 -1.41 17.54 -7.36
CA VAL A 102 -2.27 18.42 -8.18
C VAL A 102 -2.49 19.78 -7.49
N ILE A 103 -2.75 19.80 -6.18
CA ILE A 103 -2.96 21.05 -5.44
C ILE A 103 -1.72 21.94 -5.50
N ASP A 104 -0.52 21.39 -5.30
CA ASP A 104 0.73 22.16 -5.38
C ASP A 104 0.99 22.70 -6.79
N HIS A 105 0.63 21.94 -7.83
CA HIS A 105 0.70 22.41 -9.21
C HIS A 105 -0.20 23.62 -9.45
N THR A 106 -1.41 23.65 -8.87
CA THR A 106 -2.33 24.79 -9.04
C THR A 106 -1.92 26.05 -8.28
N ARG A 107 -1.14 25.92 -7.21
CA ARG A 107 -0.64 27.07 -6.42
C ARG A 107 0.60 27.74 -7.01
N GLY A 108 1.13 27.22 -8.12
CA GLY A 108 2.37 27.72 -8.72
C GLY A 108 3.63 27.39 -7.90
N ALA A 109 3.52 26.55 -6.87
CA ALA A 109 4.67 26.08 -6.09
C ALA A 109 5.63 25.25 -6.96
N SER A 110 5.14 24.65 -8.03
CA SER A 110 5.95 23.91 -9.03
C SER A 110 6.68 24.81 -10.05
N MET A 111 6.49 26.14 -10.02
CA MET A 111 7.22 27.05 -10.92
C MET A 111 8.72 27.17 -10.59
N GLY A 112 9.16 26.65 -9.43
CA GLY A 112 10.57 26.48 -9.10
C GLY A 112 11.21 25.19 -9.63
N ASN A 113 10.42 24.19 -10.02
CA ASN A 113 10.88 22.88 -10.49
C ASN A 113 10.78 22.72 -12.03
N THR A 114 10.56 23.81 -12.77
CA THR A 114 10.29 23.78 -14.23
C THR A 114 11.56 23.63 -15.10
N VAL A 115 12.64 23.04 -14.61
CA VAL A 115 13.87 22.85 -15.41
C VAL A 115 14.37 21.40 -15.38
N ASP A 116 13.48 20.41 -15.48
CA ASP A 116 13.84 19.16 -16.16
C ASP A 116 12.60 18.32 -16.57
N PRO A 117 12.27 18.23 -17.88
CA PRO A 117 11.16 17.39 -18.37
C PRO A 117 11.32 15.90 -18.04
N ILE A 118 12.54 15.44 -17.76
CA ILE A 118 12.86 14.05 -17.41
C ILE A 118 12.40 13.70 -15.98
N ASN A 119 12.27 14.68 -15.08
CA ASN A 119 11.87 14.50 -13.67
C ASN A 119 10.49 15.12 -13.35
N SER A 120 9.60 15.25 -14.34
CA SER A 120 8.27 15.86 -14.18
C SER A 120 7.28 15.09 -13.28
N SER A 121 7.71 14.00 -12.63
CA SER A 121 6.94 13.21 -11.68
C SER A 121 7.51 13.23 -10.26
N GLU A 122 8.26 14.26 -9.87
CA GLU A 122 8.65 14.42 -8.47
C GLU A 122 7.41 14.71 -7.61
N THR A 123 7.20 13.87 -6.59
CA THR A 123 6.19 14.10 -5.55
C THR A 123 6.39 15.48 -4.94
N THR A 124 5.33 16.26 -4.88
CA THR A 124 5.40 17.61 -4.32
C THR A 124 5.47 17.56 -2.80
N THR A 125 5.82 18.69 -2.17
CA THR A 125 5.89 18.75 -0.70
C THR A 125 4.52 18.49 -0.07
N MET A 126 3.43 18.99 -0.66
CA MET A 126 2.07 18.72 -0.21
C MET A 126 1.66 17.26 -0.46
N GLY A 127 1.97 16.68 -1.62
CA GLY A 127 1.72 15.28 -1.91
C GLY A 127 2.38 14.34 -0.90
N ALA A 128 3.66 14.59 -0.59
CA ALA A 128 4.39 13.87 0.44
C ALA A 128 3.78 14.05 1.84
N LEU A 129 3.37 15.27 2.20
CA LEU A 129 2.75 15.55 3.49
C LEU A 129 1.42 14.81 3.68
N LEU A 130 0.55 14.81 2.66
CA LEU A 130 -0.71 14.09 2.71
C LEU A 130 -0.53 12.58 2.75
N LEU A 131 0.47 12.06 2.03
CA LEU A 131 0.84 10.66 2.12
C LEU A 131 1.25 10.28 3.56
N VAL A 132 2.11 11.08 4.20
CA VAL A 132 2.53 10.85 5.59
C VAL A 132 1.35 10.89 6.55
N VAL A 133 0.50 11.92 6.45
CA VAL A 133 -0.67 12.08 7.32
C VAL A 133 -1.64 10.90 7.17
N SER A 134 -1.91 10.45 5.94
CA SER A 134 -2.79 9.31 5.69
C SER A 134 -2.19 8.00 6.22
N LEU A 135 -0.89 7.78 6.07
CA LEU A 135 -0.18 6.63 6.63
C LEU A 135 -0.18 6.64 8.17
N PHE A 136 0.01 7.80 8.80
CA PHE A 136 -0.10 7.94 10.25
C PHE A 136 -1.52 7.64 10.74
N TYR A 137 -2.53 8.14 10.04
CA TYR A 137 -3.93 7.86 10.37
C TYR A 137 -4.26 6.36 10.21
N PHE A 138 -3.75 5.72 9.15
CA PHE A 138 -3.86 4.28 8.97
C PHE A 138 -3.21 3.51 10.14
N ALA A 139 -1.99 3.87 10.53
CA ALA A 139 -1.31 3.23 11.66
C ALA A 139 -2.05 3.46 12.99
N ALA A 140 -2.51 4.69 13.26
CA ALA A 140 -3.20 5.07 14.48
C ALA A 140 -4.57 4.39 14.64
N THR A 141 -5.24 4.05 13.54
CA THR A 141 -6.53 3.33 13.54
C THR A 141 -6.39 1.81 13.58
N GLY A 142 -5.17 1.29 13.79
CA GLY A 142 -4.91 -0.14 13.83
C GLY A 142 -4.75 -0.79 12.46
N GLY A 143 -4.46 -0.02 11.41
CA GLY A 143 -4.29 -0.51 10.03
C GLY A 143 -3.23 -1.60 9.89
N LEU A 144 -2.17 -1.58 10.70
CA LEU A 144 -1.15 -2.64 10.71
C LEU A 144 -1.73 -4.00 11.17
N LEU A 145 -2.66 -4.01 12.13
CA LEU A 145 -3.35 -5.24 12.55
C LEU A 145 -4.28 -5.73 11.44
N ARG A 146 -5.01 -4.82 10.79
CA ARG A 146 -5.85 -5.16 9.62
C ARG A 146 -5.03 -5.70 8.44
N LEU A 147 -3.79 -5.25 8.26
CA LEU A 147 -2.88 -5.79 7.25
C LEU A 147 -2.56 -7.26 7.55
N ILE A 148 -2.30 -7.60 8.82
CA ILE A 148 -2.08 -8.98 9.25
C ILE A 148 -3.34 -9.83 9.04
N GLU A 149 -4.52 -9.32 9.39
CA GLU A 149 -5.81 -9.98 9.15
C GLU A 149 -6.07 -10.21 7.66
N LEU A 150 -5.77 -9.22 6.80
CA LEU A 150 -5.90 -9.35 5.35
C LEU A 150 -4.98 -10.46 4.81
N VAL A 151 -3.74 -10.53 5.29
CA VAL A 151 -2.81 -11.60 4.89
C VAL A 151 -3.32 -12.96 5.39
N HIS A 152 -3.86 -13.03 6.60
CA HIS A 152 -4.51 -14.24 7.11
C HIS A 152 -5.66 -14.69 6.20
N ASP A 153 -6.58 -13.78 5.85
CA ASP A 153 -7.71 -14.11 4.98
C ASP A 153 -7.28 -14.42 3.55
N SER A 154 -6.15 -13.86 3.08
CA SER A 154 -5.58 -14.21 1.78
C SER A 154 -5.16 -15.68 1.69
N TYR A 155 -4.81 -16.34 2.79
CA TYR A 155 -4.51 -17.78 2.79
C TYR A 155 -5.77 -18.65 2.65
N ARG A 156 -6.96 -18.10 2.94
CA ARG A 156 -8.24 -18.79 2.70
C ARG A 156 -8.63 -18.76 1.23
N VAL A 157 -8.33 -17.67 0.53
CA VAL A 157 -8.65 -17.51 -0.90
C VAL A 157 -7.55 -18.10 -1.79
N TRP A 158 -6.28 -17.94 -1.40
CA TRP A 158 -5.13 -18.57 -2.04
C TRP A 158 -4.37 -19.45 -1.06
N PRO A 159 -4.75 -20.74 -0.97
CA PRO A 159 -4.06 -21.70 -0.15
C PRO A 159 -2.58 -21.83 -0.54
N LEU A 160 -1.75 -22.08 0.47
CA LEU A 160 -0.30 -22.18 0.30
C LEU A 160 0.06 -23.35 -0.65
N LEU A 161 -0.54 -24.52 -0.47
CA LEU A 161 -0.13 -25.74 -1.17
C LEU A 161 -0.79 -25.94 -2.53
N GLU A 162 -1.83 -25.17 -2.85
CA GLU A 162 -2.48 -25.25 -4.15
C GLU A 162 -1.66 -24.49 -5.20
N PRO A 163 -1.53 -25.03 -6.44
CA PRO A 163 -0.95 -24.30 -7.56
C PRO A 163 -1.74 -23.00 -7.82
N LEU A 164 -1.19 -22.11 -8.65
CA LEU A 164 -1.89 -20.91 -9.08
C LEU A 164 -3.33 -21.30 -9.47
N PRO A 165 -4.33 -20.63 -8.88
CA PRO A 165 -5.70 -21.01 -9.11
C PRO A 165 -6.03 -20.96 -10.59
N ASP A 166 -6.84 -21.92 -11.04
CA ASP A 166 -7.40 -21.87 -12.37
C ASP A 166 -8.13 -20.52 -12.50
N PHE A 167 -7.87 -19.74 -13.56
CA PHE A 167 -8.44 -18.40 -13.77
C PHE A 167 -9.96 -18.46 -14.11
N GLY A 168 -10.70 -19.32 -13.43
CA GLY A 168 -12.14 -19.44 -13.51
C GLY A 168 -12.86 -18.27 -12.83
N THR A 169 -14.12 -18.10 -13.19
CA THR A 169 -15.01 -17.02 -12.72
C THR A 169 -15.10 -16.94 -11.19
N ALA A 170 -14.99 -18.06 -10.47
CA ALA A 170 -15.08 -18.11 -9.01
C ALA A 170 -13.91 -17.40 -8.30
N LEU A 171 -12.71 -17.43 -8.87
CA LEU A 171 -11.56 -16.71 -8.33
C LEU A 171 -11.58 -15.24 -8.69
N PHE A 172 -12.09 -14.87 -9.86
CA PHE A 172 -12.31 -13.47 -10.19
C PHE A 172 -13.28 -12.81 -9.20
N VAL A 173 -14.35 -13.52 -8.80
CA VAL A 173 -15.32 -13.04 -7.81
C VAL A 173 -14.71 -12.93 -6.41
N GLN A 174 -13.94 -13.92 -5.94
CA GLN A 174 -13.31 -13.89 -4.61
C GLN A 174 -12.15 -12.89 -4.53
N THR A 175 -11.32 -12.82 -5.56
CA THR A 175 -10.27 -11.79 -5.70
C THR A 175 -10.89 -10.40 -5.76
N GLY A 176 -11.96 -10.25 -6.53
CA GLY A 176 -12.72 -9.02 -6.64
C GLY A 176 -13.33 -8.60 -5.31
N ALA A 177 -13.85 -9.54 -4.51
CA ALA A 177 -14.36 -9.26 -3.18
C ALA A 177 -13.26 -8.78 -2.22
N LEU A 178 -12.09 -9.43 -2.22
CA LEU A 178 -10.93 -8.97 -1.44
C LEU A 178 -10.43 -7.59 -1.89
N LEU A 179 -10.32 -7.35 -3.21
CA LEU A 179 -9.96 -6.03 -3.75
C LEU A 179 -11.02 -4.96 -3.41
N THR A 180 -12.30 -5.33 -3.42
CA THR A 180 -13.40 -4.44 -3.04
C THR A 180 -13.37 -4.14 -1.54
N GLU A 181 -13.02 -5.11 -0.70
CA GLU A 181 -12.84 -4.91 0.73
C GLU A 181 -11.62 -4.05 1.05
N ILE A 182 -10.49 -4.32 0.39
CA ILE A 182 -9.29 -3.48 0.45
C ILE A 182 -9.65 -2.05 0.03
N GLY A 183 -10.31 -1.89 -1.12
CA GLY A 183 -10.78 -0.60 -1.64
C GLY A 183 -11.79 0.10 -0.73
N ARG A 184 -12.70 -0.64 -0.08
CA ARG A 184 -13.67 -0.11 0.88
C ARG A 184 -12.97 0.38 2.14
N ASN A 185 -12.07 -0.43 2.71
CA ASN A 185 -11.33 -0.07 3.92
C ASN A 185 -10.40 1.12 3.67
N ALA A 186 -9.73 1.10 2.52
CA ALA A 186 -8.96 2.19 1.96
C ALA A 186 -9.78 3.49 1.81
N LEU A 187 -10.97 3.41 1.23
CA LEU A 187 -11.87 4.56 1.03
C LEU A 187 -12.42 5.06 2.35
N ILE A 188 -12.81 4.20 3.29
CA ILE A 188 -13.29 4.63 4.61
C ILE A 188 -12.21 5.43 5.35
N VAL A 189 -10.96 5.00 5.22
CA VAL A 189 -9.80 5.67 5.84
C VAL A 189 -9.44 6.96 5.08
N GLY A 190 -9.50 6.96 3.75
CA GLY A 190 -9.12 8.10 2.90
C GLY A 190 -10.20 9.16 2.70
N ALA A 191 -11.48 8.78 2.72
CA ALA A 191 -12.63 9.66 2.50
C ALA A 191 -12.67 10.90 3.40
N PRO A 192 -12.45 10.83 4.73
CA PRO A 192 -12.46 12.04 5.56
C PRO A 192 -11.36 13.03 5.18
N ILE A 193 -10.18 12.52 4.78
CA ILE A 193 -9.05 13.34 4.34
C ILE A 193 -9.36 13.97 2.98
N LEU A 194 -9.87 13.19 2.02
CA LEU A 194 -10.28 13.67 0.70
C LEU A 194 -11.40 14.73 0.78
N LEU A 195 -12.37 14.55 1.69
CA LEU A 195 -13.44 15.53 1.92
C LEU A 195 -12.92 16.82 2.54
N ALA A 196 -12.01 16.72 3.52
CA ALA A 196 -11.38 17.89 4.12
C ALA A 196 -10.55 18.67 3.08
N MET A 197 -9.82 17.96 2.21
CA MET A 197 -9.08 18.54 1.09
C MET A 197 -10.00 19.24 0.10
N ALA A 198 -11.07 18.58 -0.35
CA ALA A 198 -12.05 19.17 -1.25
C ALA A 198 -12.68 20.44 -0.66
N ALA A 199 -12.96 20.46 0.65
CA ALA A 199 -13.48 21.64 1.33
C ALA A 199 -12.47 22.81 1.32
N ILE A 200 -11.18 22.52 1.53
CA ILE A 200 -10.10 23.52 1.44
C ILE A 200 -10.01 24.07 0.01
N ASP A 201 -10.05 23.21 -1.01
CA ASP A 201 -9.98 23.62 -2.42
C ASP A 201 -11.19 24.48 -2.83
N ILE A 202 -12.40 24.11 -2.41
CA ILE A 202 -13.60 24.93 -2.63
C ILE A 202 -13.43 26.30 -1.97
N THR A 203 -12.89 26.34 -0.75
CA THR A 203 -12.66 27.59 -0.03
C THR A 203 -11.63 28.48 -0.74
N LEU A 204 -10.51 27.91 -1.19
CA LEU A 204 -9.49 28.61 -1.97
C LEU A 204 -10.04 29.11 -3.32
N MET A 205 -10.85 28.30 -4.00
CA MET A 205 -11.47 28.66 -5.28
C MET A 205 -12.47 29.82 -5.11
N MET A 206 -13.25 29.80 -4.03
CA MET A 206 -14.14 30.91 -3.66
C MET A 206 -13.33 32.17 -3.35
N MET A 207 -12.23 32.06 -2.59
CA MET A 207 -11.34 33.19 -2.32
C MET A 207 -10.66 33.72 -3.59
N GLY A 208 -10.21 32.86 -4.51
CA GLY A 208 -9.65 33.28 -5.79
C GLY A 208 -10.64 34.07 -6.65
N ARG A 209 -11.92 33.67 -6.64
CA ARG A 209 -13.00 34.42 -7.29
C ARG A 209 -13.25 35.79 -6.64
N MET A 210 -13.02 35.92 -5.33
CA MET A 210 -13.09 37.20 -4.61
C MET A 210 -11.82 38.03 -4.79
N ALA A 211 -10.65 37.43 -4.92
CA ALA A 211 -9.37 38.12 -5.17
C ALA A 211 -9.33 38.76 -6.56
N GLY A 212 -10.03 38.19 -7.55
CA GLY A 212 -10.31 38.86 -8.82
C GLY A 212 -11.03 40.21 -8.65
N GLN A 213 -11.73 40.45 -7.54
CA GLN A 213 -12.32 41.76 -7.20
C GLN A 213 -11.33 42.72 -6.54
N LEU A 214 -10.24 42.23 -5.94
CA LEU A 214 -9.21 43.07 -5.30
C LEU A 214 -8.28 43.72 -6.34
N GLN A 215 -7.96 43.02 -7.44
CA GLN A 215 -7.17 43.60 -8.54
C GLN A 215 -7.93 44.66 -9.37
N ILE A 216 -9.23 44.86 -9.12
CA ILE A 216 -10.02 45.95 -9.75
C ILE A 216 -9.99 47.23 -8.90
N PHE A 217 -9.47 47.17 -7.66
CA PHE A 217 -9.34 48.35 -6.81
C PHE A 217 -7.98 49.07 -6.93
N ASP A 218 -7.08 48.57 -7.79
CA ASP A 218 -5.73 49.14 -7.99
C ASP A 218 -5.58 49.96 -9.28
N LEU A 219 -6.68 50.39 -9.90
CA LEU A 219 -6.64 51.39 -10.99
C LEU A 219 -7.42 52.67 -10.65
N GLY A 220 -7.36 53.05 -9.38
CA GLY A 220 -7.58 54.43 -8.91
C GLY A 220 -6.53 55.45 -9.40
N ASN A 221 -5.58 55.06 -10.26
CA ASN A 221 -4.64 55.97 -10.94
C ASN A 221 -5.28 56.82 -12.06
N THR A 222 -6.60 57.01 -12.05
CA THR A 222 -7.30 57.95 -12.96
C THR A 222 -7.76 59.24 -12.26
N PHE A 223 -7.66 59.40 -10.93
CA PHE A 223 -7.99 60.68 -10.28
C PHE A 223 -7.10 61.05 -9.08
N LYS A 224 -5.81 61.30 -9.33
CA LYS A 224 -4.99 62.44 -8.83
C LYS A 224 -3.50 62.19 -9.02
#